data_AF-A0A1E8BMR7-F1
#
_entry.id   AF-A0A1E8BMR7-F1
#
_cell.length_a   1.000
_cell.length_b   1.000
_cell.length_c   1.000
_cell.angle_alpha   90.00
_cell.angle_beta   90.00
_cell.angle_gamma   90.00
#
_symmetry.space_group_name_H-M   'P 1'
#
loop_
_entity.id
_entity.type
_entity.pdbx_description
1 polymer ?
#
loop_
_entity_poly.entity_id
_entity_poly.type
_entity_poly.pdbx_seq_one_letter_code
_entity_poly.pdbx_strand_id
1 'polypeptide(L)' 'MTIASEKLLDDAANRAVHNMVTFLHEELEMSKADATLLLSAAGNLKVCQVVDPLKTTRMELRMDYVEKLGFNWSKFNIK' A
#
# COMPACT_ATOMS: atom_id res chain seq x y z
N MET A 1 -4.73 0.87 -2.86
CA MET A 1 -3.30 0.92 -3.27
C MET A 1 -2.68 2.17 -2.66
N THR A 2 -1.38 2.14 -2.33
CA THR A 2 -0.62 3.31 -1.89
C THR A 2 0.45 3.63 -2.93
N ILE A 3 0.67 4.91 -3.22
CA ILE A 3 1.63 5.38 -4.23
C ILE A 3 2.68 6.24 -3.52
N ALA A 4 3.93 6.13 -3.94
CA ALA A 4 5.00 6.99 -3.46
C ALA A 4 5.97 7.34 -4.59
N SER A 5 6.56 8.54 -4.50
CA SER A 5 7.58 9.03 -5.41
C SER A 5 8.82 9.48 -4.62
N GLU A 6 10.00 9.05 -5.06
CA GLU A 6 11.28 9.38 -4.44
C GLU A 6 12.40 9.52 -5.47
N LYS A 7 13.57 10.02 -5.07
CA LYS A 7 14.71 10.15 -5.99
C LYS A 7 15.20 8.80 -6.50
N LEU A 8 15.23 7.79 -5.64
CA LEU A 8 15.62 6.42 -5.97
C LEU A 8 14.40 5.51 -6.02
N LEU A 9 14.46 4.50 -6.88
CA LEU A 9 13.37 3.54 -7.05
C LEU A 9 13.12 2.74 -5.76
N ASP A 10 14.19 2.33 -5.08
CA ASP A 10 14.11 1.56 -3.83
C ASP A 10 13.49 2.38 -2.70
N ASP A 11 13.80 3.68 -2.62
CA ASP A 11 13.20 4.58 -1.63
C ASP A 11 11.70 4.76 -1.89
N ALA A 12 11.30 4.87 -3.16
CA ALA A 12 9.89 4.96 -3.54
C ALA A 12 9.17 3.66 -3.16
N ALA A 13 9.77 2.51 -3.47
CA ALA A 13 9.27 1.19 -3.08
C ALA A 13 9.07 1.07 -1.57
N ASN A 14 10.09 1.41 -0.78
CA ASN A 14 10.03 1.37 0.68
C ASN A 14 8.92 2.27 1.21
N ARG A 15 8.79 3.51 0.71
CA ARG A 15 7.72 4.41 1.14
C ARG A 15 6.33 3.89 0.76
N ALA A 16 6.15 3.33 -0.44
CA ALA A 16 4.86 2.78 -0.85
C ALA A 16 4.42 1.62 0.07
N VAL A 17 5.37 0.72 0.42
CA VAL A 17 5.13 -0.39 1.36
C VAL A 17 4.82 0.14 2.76
N HIS A 18 5.64 1.04 3.30
CA HIS A 18 5.40 1.61 4.63
C HIS A 18 4.05 2.32 4.72
N ASN A 19 3.65 3.07 3.70
CA ASN A 19 2.33 3.70 3.65
C ASN A 19 1.21 2.66 3.72
N MET A 20 1.37 1.50 3.07
CA MET A 20 0.38 0.43 3.13
C MET A 20 0.36 -0.26 4.50
N VAL A 21 1.52 -0.52 5.10
CA VAL A 21 1.61 -1.07 6.46
C VAL A 21 0.94 -0.14 7.46
N THR A 22 1.20 1.17 7.36
CA THR A 22 0.56 2.19 8.21
C THR A 22 -0.95 2.20 8.01
N PHE A 23 -1.45 2.17 6.77
CA PHE A 23 -2.89 2.07 6.49
C PHE A 23 -3.52 0.83 7.14
N LEU A 24 -2.94 -0.36 6.95
CA LEU A 24 -3.45 -1.60 7.54
C LEU A 24 -3.42 -1.56 9.08
N HIS A 25 -2.44 -0.87 9.66
CA HIS A 25 -2.30 -0.74 11.10
C HIS A 25 -3.32 0.24 11.71
N GLU A 26 -3.43 1.43 11.12
CA GLU A 26 -4.24 2.53 11.67
C GLU A 26 -5.72 2.37 11.36
N GLU A 27 -6.07 1.93 10.14
CA GLU A 27 -7.48 1.84 9.71
C GLU A 27 -8.10 0.47 9.97
N LEU A 28 -7.29 -0.60 10.01
CA LEU A 28 -7.78 -1.99 10.17
C LEU A 28 -7.28 -2.66 11.45
N GLU A 29 -6.68 -1.89 12.36
CA GLU A 29 -6.20 -2.34 13.67
C GLU A 29 -5.24 -3.55 13.61
N MET A 30 -4.59 -3.78 12.47
CA MET A 30 -3.68 -4.90 12.28
C MET A 30 -2.32 -4.61 12.93
N SER A 31 -1.64 -5.61 13.49
CA SER A 31 -0.27 -5.40 13.95
C SER A 31 0.64 -5.06 12.76
N LYS A 32 1.65 -4.21 12.95
CA LYS A 32 2.61 -3.88 11.88
C LYS A 32 3.35 -5.11 11.36
N ALA A 33 3.58 -6.09 12.24
CA ALA A 33 4.21 -7.36 11.89
C ALA A 33 3.31 -8.18 10.95
N ASP A 34 2.04 -8.35 11.30
CA ASP A 34 1.07 -9.09 10.48
C ASP A 34 0.80 -8.39 9.15
N ALA A 35 0.70 -7.06 9.16
CA ALA A 35 0.56 -6.26 7.95
C ALA A 35 1.75 -6.46 7.01
N THR A 36 2.98 -6.42 7.55
CA THR A 36 4.20 -6.66 6.76
C THR A 36 4.22 -8.08 6.19
N LEU A 37 3.85 -9.09 6.98
CA LEU A 37 3.76 -10.48 6.53
C LEU A 37 2.72 -10.67 5.43
N LEU A 38 1.52 -10.10 5.61
CA LEU A 38 0.44 -10.15 4.61
C LEU A 38 0.89 -9.51 3.29
N LEU A 39 1.51 -8.34 3.36
CA LEU A 39 2.01 -7.64 2.18
C LEU A 39 3.14 -8.38 1.47
N SER A 40 4.00 -9.09 2.21
CA SER A 40 5.03 -9.95 1.65
C SER A 40 4.44 -11.16 0.91
N ALA A 41 3.36 -11.75 1.45
CA ALA A 41 2.76 -12.96 0.89
C ALA A 41 1.76 -12.70 -0.26
N ALA A 42 0.97 -11.62 -0.16
CA ALA A 42 -0.18 -11.37 -1.04
C ALA A 42 -0.16 -9.99 -1.71
N GLY A 43 0.76 -9.12 -1.29
CA GLY A 43 0.90 -7.78 -1.83
C GLY A 43 1.70 -7.76 -3.14
N ASN A 44 1.44 -6.76 -3.98
CA ASN A 44 2.15 -6.57 -5.24
C ASN A 44 2.77 -5.16 -5.26
N LEU A 45 4.09 -5.10 -5.16
CA LEU A 45 4.83 -3.87 -5.41
C LEU A 45 5.05 -3.72 -6.92
N LYS A 46 4.62 -2.59 -7.49
CA LYS A 46 4.74 -2.31 -8.92
C LYS A 46 5.41 -0.97 -9.17
N VAL A 47 6.22 -0.94 -10.22
CA VAL A 47 6.81 0.29 -10.75
C VAL A 47 5.76 1.00 -11.61
N CYS A 48 5.55 2.30 -11.37
CA CYS A 48 4.69 3.14 -12.20
C CYS A 48 5.50 3.78 -13.32
N GLN A 49 6.59 4.46 -12.97
CA GLN A 49 7.51 5.07 -13.90
C GLN A 49 8.91 5.22 -13.29
N VAL A 50 9.93 5.20 -14.15
CA VAL A 50 11.34 5.43 -13.78
C VAL A 50 12.00 6.55 -14.59
N VAL A 51 11.23 7.27 -15.40
CA VAL A 51 11.73 8.20 -16.41
C VAL A 51 11.71 9.65 -15.94
N ASP A 52 10.88 9.97 -14.93
CA ASP A 52 10.77 11.32 -14.38
C ASP A 52 11.91 11.61 -13.37
N PRO A 53 12.09 12.89 -12.96
CA PRO A 53 13.07 13.26 -11.93
C PRO A 53 12.92 12.51 -10.61
N LEU A 54 11.68 12.13 -10.26
CA LEU A 54 11.38 11.21 -9.16
C LEU A 54 10.90 9.89 -9.75
N LYS A 55 11.22 8.76 -9.14
CA LYS A 55 10.75 7.42 -9.48
C LYS A 55 9.50 7.13 -8.68
N THR A 56 8.50 6.51 -9.31
CA THR A 56 7.20 6.25 -8.67
C THR A 56 6.92 4.76 -8.63
N THR A 57 6.54 4.28 -7.46
CA THR A 57 6.07 2.92 -7.23
C THR A 57 4.72 2.93 -6.53
N ARG A 58 4.05 1.78 -6.55
CA ARG A 58 2.80 1.58 -5.82
C ARG A 58 2.73 0.20 -5.20
N MET A 59 2.15 0.14 -4.01
CA MET A 59 1.84 -1.11 -3.33
C MET A 59 0.35 -1.43 -3.50
N GLU A 60 0.06 -2.57 -4.11
CA GLU A 60 -1.28 -3.07 -4.36
C GLU A 60 -1.60 -4.26 -3.44
N LEU A 61 -2.82 -4.28 -2.92
CA LEU A 61 -3.41 -5.42 -2.21
C LEU A 61 -4.83 -5.58 -2.74
N ARG A 62 -5.30 -6.81 -2.94
CA ARG A 62 -6.66 -7.06 -3.44
C ARG A 62 -7.69 -6.65 -2.38
N MET A 63 -8.83 -6.13 -2.84
CA MET A 63 -9.88 -5.61 -1.95
C MET A 63 -10.49 -6.68 -1.04
N ASP A 64 -10.53 -7.94 -1.48
CA ASP A 64 -11.08 -9.04 -0.70
C ASP A 64 -10.32 -9.30 0.62
N TYR A 65 -9.04 -8.93 0.71
CA TYR A 65 -8.29 -9.01 1.97
C TYR A 65 -8.75 -7.96 2.96
N VAL A 66 -8.91 -6.70 2.54
CA VAL A 66 -9.29 -5.60 3.43
C VAL A 66 -10.77 -5.66 3.81
N GLU A 67 -11.64 -6.15 2.92
CA GLU A 67 -13.06 -6.39 3.22
C GLU A 67 -13.24 -7.44 4.32
N LYS A 68 -12.45 -8.51 4.30
CA LYS A 68 -12.44 -9.53 5.37
C LYS A 68 -11.98 -8.99 6.72
N LEU A 69 -11.22 -7.91 6.71
CA LEU A 69 -10.75 -7.20 7.91
C LEU A 69 -11.74 -6.12 8.38
N GLY A 70 -12.90 -6.00 7.73
CA GLY A 70 -13.95 -5.04 8.12
C GLY A 70 -13.87 -3.69 7.42
N PHE A 71 -12.97 -3.53 6.43
CA PHE A 71 -12.94 -2.31 5.61
C PHE A 71 -14.18 -2.23 4.72
N ASN A 72 -14.93 -1.12 4.83
CA ASN A 72 -16.13 -0.89 4.01
C ASN A 72 -15.94 0.33 3.10
N TRP A 73 -15.79 0.07 1.81
CA TRP A 73 -15.59 1.10 0.79
C TRP A 73 -16.82 2.03 0.60
N SER A 74 -18.02 1.56 0.98
CA SER A 74 -19.27 2.32 0.86
C SER A 74 -19.27 3.63 1.66
N LYS A 75 -18.37 3.76 2.65
CA LYS A 75 -18.21 4.98 3.46
C LYS A 75 -17.54 6.13 2.71
N PHE A 76 -16.85 5.86 1.59
CA PHE A 76 -16.10 6.86 0.82
C PHE A 76 -16.77 7.23 -0.52
N ASN A 77 -18.07 6.95 -0.66
CA ASN A 77 -18.83 7.33 -1.85
C ASN A 77 -19.01 8.86 -1.88
N ILE A 78 -18.03 9.56 -2.46
CA ILE A 78 -18.14 10.97 -2.82
C ILE A 78 -19.16 11.02 -3.96
N LYS A 79 -20.31 11.67 -3.71
CA LYS A 79 -21.28 12.03 -4.75
C LYS A 79 -20.67 12.98 -5.76
#